data_AF-A0A4V1FBV6-F1
#
_entry.id   AF-A0A4V1FBV6-F1
#
_cell.length_a   1.000
_cell.length_b   1.000
_cell.length_c   1.000
_cell.angle_alpha   90.00
_cell.angle_beta   90.00
_cell.angle_gamma   90.00
#
_symmetry.space_group_name_H-M   'P 1'
#
loop_
_entity.id
_entity.type
_entity.pdbx_description
1 polymer ?
#
loop_
_entity_poly.entity_id
_entity_poly.type
_entity_poly.pdbx_seq_one_letter_code
_entity_poly.pdbx_strand_id
1 'polypeptide(L)'
;MLQSSAAVPLIAFLPDWARVVVTIVVAAGTLVGIVAAIASMRRNRDLQDGAPPLPPRPWSQRPEEVPLPGPPSPVAPDDATLEQRLAEIDEAFASGRIDATERERARRALLGDDER
;
A
#
# COMPACT_ATOMS: atom_id res chain seq x y z
N MET A 1 4.84 42.09 6.22
CA MET A 1 4.64 41.55 4.85
C MET A 1 5.85 40.69 4.52
N LEU A 2 5.75 39.37 4.73
CA LEU A 2 6.79 38.42 4.33
C LEU A 2 6.57 38.10 2.85
N GLN A 3 7.37 38.73 2.00
CA GLN A 3 7.40 38.46 0.58
C GLN A 3 7.99 37.04 0.42
N SER A 4 7.11 36.05 0.27
CA SER A 4 7.51 34.72 -0.17
C SER A 4 8.17 34.85 -1.54
N SER A 5 9.49 34.95 -1.56
CA SER A 5 10.29 34.77 -2.76
C SER A 5 10.04 33.35 -3.22
N ALA A 6 9.09 33.19 -4.16
CA ALA A 6 8.95 31.97 -4.93
C ALA A 6 10.32 31.71 -5.56
N ALA A 7 11.05 30.74 -5.04
CA ALA A 7 12.25 30.23 -5.66
C ALA A 7 11.80 29.61 -6.98
N VAL A 8 11.75 30.44 -8.03
CA VAL A 8 11.51 29.97 -9.39
C VAL A 8 12.59 28.93 -9.62
N PRO A 9 12.23 27.65 -9.83
CA PRO A 9 13.24 26.61 -9.97
C PRO A 9 14.14 27.02 -11.13
N LEU A 10 15.45 27.06 -10.90
CA LEU A 10 16.47 27.45 -11.90
C LEU A 10 16.30 26.68 -13.22
N ILE A 11 15.68 25.49 -13.17
CA ILE A 11 15.21 24.70 -14.31
C ILE A 11 14.34 25.47 -15.32
N ALA A 12 13.55 26.45 -14.87
CA ALA A 12 12.68 27.26 -15.73
C ALA A 12 13.48 28.14 -16.72
N PHE A 13 14.76 28.41 -16.46
CA PHE A 13 15.61 29.20 -17.36
C PHE A 13 16.49 28.35 -18.29
N LEU A 14 16.44 27.02 -18.16
CA LEU A 14 17.18 26.13 -19.07
C LEU A 14 16.49 26.01 -20.44
N PRO A 15 17.26 25.82 -21.52
CA PRO A 15 16.72 25.41 -22.82
C PRO A 15 15.86 24.15 -22.69
N ASP A 16 14.81 24.03 -23.52
CA ASP A 16 13.85 22.93 -23.44
C ASP A 16 14.50 21.54 -23.49
N TRP A 17 15.53 21.38 -24.34
CA TRP A 17 16.30 20.13 -24.44
C TRP A 17 16.99 19.75 -23.13
N ALA A 18 17.51 20.74 -22.39
CA ALA A 18 18.22 20.50 -21.14
C ALA A 18 17.24 20.15 -20.01
N ARG A 19 16.03 20.72 -20.01
CA ARG A 19 14.97 20.31 -19.08
C ARG A 19 14.59 18.85 -19.29
N VAL A 20 14.40 18.43 -20.54
CA VAL A 20 14.09 17.04 -20.90
C VAL A 20 15.19 16.09 -20.40
N VAL A 21 16.47 16.43 -20.62
CA VAL A 21 17.59 15.62 -20.12
C VAL A 21 17.56 15.50 -18.59
N VAL A 22 17.36 16.61 -17.87
CA VAL A 22 17.30 16.59 -16.40
C VAL A 22 16.12 15.73 -15.92
N THR A 23 14.94 15.87 -16.51
CA THR A 23 13.78 15.04 -16.16
C THR A 23 14.06 13.55 -16.40
N ILE A 24 14.69 13.19 -17.52
CA ILE A 24 15.07 11.80 -17.81
C ILE A 24 16.05 11.28 -16.77
N VAL A 25 17.09 12.05 -16.43
CA VAL A 25 18.10 11.66 -15.44
C VAL A 25 17.47 11.47 -14.05
N VAL A 26 16.59 12.38 -13.64
CA VAL A 26 15.88 12.27 -12.36
C VAL A 26 14.98 11.04 -12.35
N ALA A 27 14.16 10.85 -13.38
CA ALA A 27 13.27 9.69 -13.49
C ALA A 27 14.05 8.37 -13.49
N ALA A 28 15.13 8.28 -14.25
CA ALA A 28 16.01 7.12 -14.28
C ALA A 28 16.66 6.89 -12.90
N GLY A 29 17.16 7.93 -12.25
CA GLY A 29 17.74 7.86 -10.90
C GLY A 29 16.73 7.37 -9.87
N THR A 30 15.49 7.86 -9.91
CA THR A 30 14.41 7.41 -9.03
C THR A 30 14.08 5.94 -9.28
N LEU A 31 13.96 5.52 -10.54
CA LEU A 31 13.68 4.13 -10.89
C LEU A 31 14.78 3.19 -10.37
N VAL A 32 16.05 3.55 -10.59
CA VAL A 32 17.21 2.79 -10.09
C VAL A 32 17.20 2.71 -8.57
N GLY A 33 16.89 3.82 -7.89
CA GLY A 33 16.76 3.87 -6.43
C GLY A 33 15.68 2.91 -5.89
N ILE A 34 14.50 2.87 -6.53
CA ILE A 34 13.41 1.98 -6.14
C ILE A 34 13.83 0.50 -6.32
N VAL A 35 14.41 0.17 -7.47
CA VAL A 35 14.86 -1.21 -7.76
C VAL A 35 15.94 -1.63 -6.75
N ALA A 36 16.89 -0.75 -6.45
CA ALA A 36 17.94 -1.00 -5.46
C ALA A 36 17.35 -1.22 -4.05
N ALA A 37 16.35 -0.42 -3.65
CA ALA A 37 15.67 -0.59 -2.37
C ALA A 37 14.94 -1.94 -2.28
N ILE A 38 14.20 -2.33 -3.31
CA ILE A 38 13.52 -3.63 -3.36
C ILE A 38 14.53 -4.78 -3.30
N ALA A 39 15.61 -4.71 -4.08
CA ALA A 39 16.67 -5.72 -4.07
C ALA A 39 17.35 -5.81 -2.70
N SER A 40 17.57 -4.66 -2.04
CA SER A 40 18.12 -4.59 -0.70
C SER A 40 17.19 -5.22 0.34
N MET A 41 15.88 -4.93 0.28
CA MET A 41 14.90 -5.53 1.19
C MET A 41 14.79 -7.04 0.99
N ARG A 42 14.79 -7.52 -0.26
CA ARG A 42 14.82 -8.96 -0.56
C ARG A 42 16.06 -9.62 0.02
N ARG A 43 17.23 -9.04 -0.23
CA ARG A 43 18.49 -9.57 0.30
C ARG A 43 18.53 -9.55 1.83
N ASN A 44 18.00 -8.51 2.46
CA ASN A 44 17.91 -8.43 3.91
C ASN A 44 16.93 -9.47 4.46
N ARG A 45 15.82 -9.71 3.76
CA ARG A 45 14.87 -10.76 4.07
C ARG A 45 15.49 -12.14 3.93
N ASP A 46 16.27 -12.42 2.90
CA ASP A 46 16.97 -13.70 2.74
C ASP A 46 17.98 -13.96 3.88
N LEU A 47 18.63 -12.89 4.37
CA LEU A 47 19.53 -12.98 5.52
C LEU A 47 18.79 -13.18 6.86
N GLN A 48 17.56 -12.68 6.97
CA GLN A 48 16.70 -12.85 8.15
C GLN A 48 15.93 -14.19 8.12
N ASP A 49 15.47 -14.62 6.94
CA ASP A 49 14.73 -15.85 6.66
C ASP A 49 15.69 -17.03 6.42
N GLY A 50 16.95 -16.94 6.88
CA GLY A 50 17.97 -17.99 6.79
C GLY A 50 17.62 -19.31 7.50
N ALA A 51 16.42 -19.41 8.07
CA ALA A 51 15.84 -20.68 8.48
C ALA A 51 15.06 -21.28 7.29
N PRO A 52 15.41 -22.50 6.83
CA PRO A 52 14.64 -23.18 5.79
C PRO A 52 13.16 -23.23 6.21
N PRO A 53 12.21 -23.07 5.26
CA PRO A 53 10.80 -23.05 5.57
C PRO A 53 10.45 -24.30 6.38
N LEU A 54 9.75 -24.10 7.50
CA LEU A 54 9.36 -25.21 8.36
C LEU A 54 8.59 -26.24 7.52
N PRO A 55 8.91 -27.55 7.64
CA PRO A 55 8.17 -28.56 6.93
C PRO A 55 6.68 -28.43 7.28
N PRO A 56 5.77 -28.63 6.32
CA PRO A 56 4.34 -28.57 6.59
C PRO A 56 4.04 -29.51 7.75
N ARG A 57 3.52 -28.96 8.86
CA ARG A 57 3.15 -29.76 10.02
C ARG A 57 2.12 -30.80 9.56
N PRO A 58 2.36 -32.11 9.75
CA PRO A 58 1.29 -33.07 9.61
C PRO A 58 0.20 -32.71 10.62
N TRP A 59 -1.06 -32.71 10.18
CA TRP A 59 -2.25 -32.32 10.96
C TRP A 59 -2.52 -33.17 12.22
N SER A 60 -1.60 -34.04 12.63
CA SER A 60 -1.80 -35.05 13.66
C SER A 60 -0.91 -34.81 14.87
N GLN A 61 -1.45 -34.09 15.86
CA GLN A 61 -1.59 -34.50 17.26
C GLN A 61 -1.84 -33.24 18.10
N ARG A 62 -3.12 -33.00 18.44
CA ARG A 62 -3.48 -32.18 19.61
C ARG A 62 -3.06 -32.98 20.85
N PRO A 63 -2.18 -32.47 21.73
CA PRO A 63 -2.19 -32.89 23.12
C PRO A 63 -3.52 -32.42 23.73
N GLU A 64 -4.12 -33.22 24.60
CA GLU A 64 -5.30 -32.83 25.38
C GLU A 64 -5.00 -31.58 26.22
N GLU A 65 -5.29 -30.41 25.66
CA GLU A 65 -5.32 -29.16 26.39
C GLU A 65 -6.65 -29.07 27.14
N VAL A 66 -6.54 -29.18 28.46
CA VAL A 66 -7.54 -28.80 29.46
C VAL A 66 -8.25 -27.52 29.00
N PRO A 67 -9.60 -27.44 29.00
CA PRO A 67 -10.29 -26.23 28.58
C PRO A 67 -10.02 -25.11 29.58
N LEU A 68 -9.03 -24.26 29.29
CA LEU A 68 -8.93 -22.94 29.88
C LEU A 68 -10.06 -22.09 29.29
N PRO A 69 -10.82 -21.33 30.10
CA PRO A 69 -11.78 -20.38 29.56
C PRO A 69 -11.00 -19.39 28.70
N GLY A 70 -11.24 -19.44 27.39
CA GLY A 70 -10.59 -18.55 26.44
C GLY A 70 -10.89 -17.08 26.78
N PRO A 71 -9.95 -16.15 26.54
CA PRO A 71 -10.24 -14.73 26.63
C PRO A 71 -11.43 -14.39 25.72
N PRO A 72 -12.23 -13.35 26.04
CA PRO A 72 -13.34 -12.94 25.19
C PRO A 72 -12.82 -12.73 23.77
N SER A 73 -13.46 -13.41 22.82
CA SER A 73 -13.13 -13.32 21.40
C SER A 73 -13.04 -11.84 21.01
N PRO A 74 -11.94 -11.37 20.39
CA PRO A 74 -11.92 -10.02 19.87
C PRO A 74 -13.07 -9.91 18.87
N VAL A 75 -13.92 -8.90 19.09
CA VAL A 75 -15.00 -8.50 18.18
C VAL A 75 -14.44 -8.55 16.76
N ALA A 76 -15.10 -9.31 15.89
CA ALA A 76 -14.71 -9.39 14.50
C ALA A 76 -14.64 -7.95 13.95
N PRO A 77 -13.54 -7.53 13.29
CA PRO A 77 -13.55 -6.27 12.61
C PRO A 77 -14.57 -6.41 11.46
N ASP A 78 -15.50 -5.46 11.42
CA ASP A 78 -16.51 -5.24 10.37
C ASP A 78 -17.83 -5.99 10.47
N ASP A 79 -18.64 -5.62 11.46
CA ASP A 79 -20.10 -5.77 11.42
C ASP A 79 -20.78 -4.71 10.51
N ALA A 80 -20.01 -3.87 9.81
CA ALA A 80 -20.55 -2.88 8.89
C ALA A 80 -21.14 -3.59 7.67
N THR A 81 -22.44 -3.42 7.45
CA THR A 81 -23.11 -4.00 6.28
C THR A 81 -22.49 -3.45 4.99
N LEU A 82 -22.59 -4.23 3.90
CA LEU A 82 -22.10 -3.80 2.58
C LEU A 82 -22.67 -2.44 2.17
N GLU A 83 -23.93 -2.16 2.52
CA GLU A 83 -24.58 -0.87 2.29
C GLU A 83 -23.91 0.28 3.05
N GLN A 84 -23.54 0.05 4.32
CA GLN A 84 -22.83 1.04 5.13
C GLN A 84 -21.45 1.36 4.55
N ARG A 85 -20.75 0.33 4.06
CA ARG A 85 -19.45 0.48 3.40
C ARG A 85 -19.54 1.27 2.09
N LEU A 86 -20.59 1.04 1.29
CA LEU A 86 -20.82 1.81 0.07
C LEU A 86 -21.18 3.27 0.37
N ALA A 87 -21.97 3.52 1.42
CA ALA A 87 -22.31 4.88 1.85
C ALA A 87 -21.06 5.66 2.31
N GLU A 88 -20.13 5.01 3.02
CA GLU A 88 -18.86 5.60 3.46
C GLU A 88 -17.97 6.00 2.27
N ILE A 89 -17.93 5.16 1.22
CA ILE A 89 -17.21 5.46 -0.03
C ILE A 89 -17.84 6.65 -0.75
N ASP A 90 -19.17 6.70 -0.84
CA ASP A 90 -19.89 7.80 -1.49
C ASP A 90 -19.73 9.12 -0.73
N GLU A 91 -19.69 9.09 0.61
CA GLU A 91 -19.37 10.24 1.45
C GLU A 91 -17.91 10.69 1.26
N ALA A 92 -16.97 9.75 1.15
CA ALA A 92 -15.57 10.08 0.86
C ALA A 92 -15.41 10.77 -0.49
N PHE A 93 -16.20 10.37 -1.50
CA PHE A 93 -16.24 11.04 -2.80
C PHE A 93 -16.89 12.41 -2.73
N ALA A 94 -18.04 12.54 -2.04
CA ALA A 94 -18.74 13.82 -1.87
C ALA A 94 -17.91 14.85 -1.09
N SER A 95 -17.10 14.39 -0.13
CA SER A 95 -16.14 15.23 0.61
C SER A 95 -14.85 15.52 -0.15
N GLY A 96 -14.67 14.96 -1.36
CA GLY A 96 -13.49 15.16 -2.19
C GLY A 96 -12.22 14.49 -1.67
N ARG A 97 -12.35 13.54 -0.73
CA ARG A 97 -11.22 12.78 -0.17
C ARG A 97 -10.70 11.71 -1.12
N ILE A 98 -11.56 11.20 -2.00
CA ILE A 98 -11.21 10.22 -3.03
C ILE A 98 -11.72 10.69 -4.40
N ASP A 99 -11.01 10.31 -5.44
CA ASP A 99 -11.40 10.63 -6.82
C ASP A 99 -12.45 9.64 -7.39
N ALA A 100 -12.97 9.93 -8.58
CA ALA A 100 -13.98 9.10 -9.24
C ALA A 100 -13.46 7.68 -9.58
N THR A 101 -12.16 7.54 -9.84
CA THR A 101 -11.52 6.26 -10.18
C THR A 101 -11.33 5.41 -8.93
N GLU A 102 -10.96 6.03 -7.82
CA GLU A 102 -10.80 5.43 -6.50
C GLU A 102 -12.14 4.96 -5.93
N ARG A 103 -13.20 5.76 -6.10
CA ARG A 103 -14.57 5.36 -5.77
C ARG A 103 -14.98 4.08 -6.50
N GLU A 104 -14.76 4.04 -7.81
CA GLU A 104 -15.14 2.90 -8.64
C GLU A 104 -14.32 1.64 -8.31
N ARG A 105 -13.02 1.80 -8.04
CA ARG A 105 -12.15 0.70 -7.58
C ARG A 105 -12.61 0.15 -6.22
N ALA A 106 -12.90 1.03 -5.26
CA ALA A 106 -13.33 0.62 -3.91
C ALA A 106 -14.69 -0.07 -3.95
N ARG A 107 -15.62 0.42 -4.78
CA ARG A 107 -16.93 -0.20 -5.00
C ARG A 107 -16.80 -1.60 -5.61
N ARG A 108 -15.93 -1.76 -6.61
CA ARG A 108 -15.69 -3.05 -7.27
C ARG A 108 -15.04 -4.07 -6.33
N ALA A 109 -14.09 -3.64 -5.50
CA ALA A 109 -13.43 -4.48 -4.49
C ALA A 109 -14.42 -4.99 -3.42
N LEU A 110 -15.42 -4.19 -3.04
CA LEU A 110 -16.48 -4.62 -2.10
C LEU A 110 -17.51 -5.57 -2.71
N LEU A 111 -17.79 -5.43 -4.00
CA LEU A 111 -18.75 -6.29 -4.71
C LEU A 111 -18.16 -7.63 -5.16
N GLY A 112 -16.84 -7.81 -5.02
CA GLY A 112 -16.16 -9.07 -5.32
C GLY A 112 -16.01 -9.37 -6.81
N ASP A 113 -16.07 -8.35 -7.66
CA ASP A 113 -15.89 -8.44 -9.13
C ASP A 113 -14.41 -8.61 -9.54
N ASP A 114 -13.56 -9.12 -8.65
CA ASP A 114 -12.27 -9.72 -9.03
C ASP A 114 -12.55 -11.14 -9.56
N GLU A 115 -13.18 -11.20 -10.74
CA GLU A 115 -13.19 -12.40 -11.58
C GLU A 115 -11.74 -12.76 -11.96
N ARG A 116 -11.30 -13.93 -11.47
CA ARG A 116 -10.37 -14.91 -12.07
C ARG A 116 -9.39 -14.45 -13.16
#